data_AF-A0A8S1WQR6-F1
#
_entry.id   AF-A0A8S1WQR6-F1
#
_cell.length_a   1.000
_cell.length_b   1.000
_cell.length_c   1.000
_cell.angle_alpha   90.00
_cell.angle_beta   90.00
_cell.angle_gamma   90.00
#
_symmetry.space_group_name_H-M   'P 1'
#
loop_
_entity.id
_entity.type
_entity.pdbx_description
1 polymer ?
#
loop_
_entity_poly.entity_id
_entity_poly.type
_entity_poly.pdbx_seq_one_letter_code
_entity_poly.pdbx_strand_id
1 'polypeptide(L)'
;MNIIILGWIITNGLSNLFSICSNNQYIFGGVQGFNMNTRLKKSIENLAPHYKIKIQIVFWRIDSWNNDYLKVTVDGSIKFSKTYSFYSSLPNLCGATNFNDEVDYINFEFLHINNKADIEIFVIDNGDNDEFWGIQNFEISLYQCSNNCISCNLACLQCKIGYQVINGQCEEYCGDSYADVEVRIENNFFQILRLQSCYNQIILQFMREQS
;
A
#
# COMPACT_ATOMS: atom_id res chain seq x y z
N MET A 1 -24.21 -13.77 8.52
CA MET A 1 -23.41 -13.81 9.76
C MET A 1 -21.99 -13.40 9.39
N ASN A 2 -21.35 -12.54 10.19
CA ASN A 2 -19.97 -12.12 9.92
C ASN A 2 -19.01 -12.97 10.77
N ILE A 3 -17.94 -13.44 10.16
CA ILE A 3 -16.89 -14.24 10.82
C ILE A 3 -15.60 -13.42 10.78
N ILE A 4 -14.85 -13.38 11.89
CA ILE A 4 -13.56 -12.66 11.96
C ILE A 4 -12.43 -13.67 12.08
N ILE A 5 -11.55 -13.76 11.07
CA ILE A 5 -10.41 -14.67 11.02
C ILE A 5 -9.22 -13.95 10.39
N LEU A 6 -8.03 -14.01 11.01
CA LEU A 6 -6.79 -13.40 10.49
C LEU A 6 -6.93 -11.90 10.12
N GLY A 7 -7.75 -11.18 10.88
CA GLY A 7 -8.08 -9.77 10.65
C GLY A 7 -9.00 -9.52 9.45
N TRP A 8 -9.52 -10.57 8.80
CA TRP A 8 -10.56 -10.48 7.80
C TRP A 8 -11.94 -10.60 8.45
N ILE A 9 -12.84 -9.69 8.09
CA ILE A 9 -14.27 -9.82 8.30
C ILE A 9 -14.84 -10.49 7.04
N ILE A 10 -15.42 -11.67 7.22
CA ILE A 10 -16.00 -12.48 6.14
C ILE A 10 -17.51 -12.37 6.25
N THR A 11 -18.16 -11.90 5.19
CA THR A 11 -19.63 -11.90 5.07
C THR A 11 -20.05 -13.00 4.10
N ASN A 12 -21.07 -13.77 4.47
CA ASN A 12 -21.60 -14.91 3.70
C ASN A 12 -20.58 -16.00 3.37
N GLY A 13 -19.53 -16.13 4.20
CA GLY A 13 -18.64 -17.29 4.15
C GLY A 13 -19.40 -18.56 4.53
N LEU A 14 -18.99 -19.69 3.93
CA LEU A 14 -19.54 -21.01 4.17
C LEU A 14 -18.77 -21.75 5.29
N SER A 15 -19.10 -23.01 5.57
CA SER A 15 -18.60 -23.74 6.75
C SER A 15 -17.11 -24.09 6.70
N ASN A 16 -16.49 -24.21 5.52
CA ASN A 16 -15.10 -24.62 5.36
C ASN A 16 -14.26 -23.45 4.83
N LEU A 17 -13.87 -22.53 5.70
CA LEU A 17 -13.15 -21.30 5.33
C LEU A 17 -11.69 -21.52 4.91
N PHE A 18 -11.21 -22.76 4.93
CA PHE A 18 -9.89 -23.14 4.44
C PHE A 18 -10.02 -24.42 3.63
N SER A 19 -9.38 -24.45 2.47
CA SER A 19 -9.33 -25.60 1.58
C SER A 19 -7.89 -26.04 1.34
N ILE A 20 -7.69 -27.34 1.13
CA ILE A 20 -6.44 -27.89 0.62
C ILE A 20 -6.72 -28.41 -0.78
N CYS A 21 -6.00 -27.87 -1.76
CA CYS A 21 -6.10 -28.30 -3.14
C CYS A 21 -4.88 -29.10 -3.57
N SER A 22 -4.86 -29.47 -4.86
CA SER A 22 -3.75 -30.20 -5.49
C SER A 22 -2.39 -29.62 -5.10
N ASN A 23 -1.40 -30.51 -4.92
CA ASN A 23 -0.05 -30.17 -4.43
C ASN A 23 0.00 -29.58 -2.99
N ASN A 24 -0.97 -29.93 -2.13
CA ASN A 24 -1.05 -29.46 -0.74
C ASN A 24 -1.07 -27.93 -0.61
N GLN A 25 -1.69 -27.24 -1.57
CA GLN A 25 -1.83 -25.79 -1.51
C GLN A 25 -2.97 -25.40 -0.57
N TYR A 26 -2.64 -24.68 0.51
CA TYR A 26 -3.59 -24.22 1.53
C TYR A 26 -4.18 -22.88 1.14
N ILE A 27 -5.49 -22.84 0.91
CA ILE A 27 -6.20 -21.66 0.41
C ILE A 27 -7.11 -21.13 1.51
N PHE A 28 -7.11 -19.82 1.74
CA PHE A 28 -8.16 -19.18 2.54
C PHE A 28 -9.39 -18.97 1.64
N GLY A 29 -10.48 -19.63 1.99
CA GLY A 29 -11.63 -19.87 1.10
C GLY A 29 -11.54 -21.24 0.43
N GLY A 30 -11.74 -21.24 -0.87
CA GLY A 30 -11.80 -22.43 -1.71
C GLY A 30 -13.19 -23.05 -1.76
N VAL A 31 -13.24 -24.31 -2.19
CA VAL A 31 -14.49 -25.08 -2.38
C VAL A 31 -15.28 -25.13 -1.08
N GLN A 32 -16.56 -24.76 -1.12
CA GLN A 32 -17.42 -24.64 0.06
C GLN A 32 -16.88 -23.69 1.16
N GLY A 33 -15.95 -22.80 0.81
CA GLY A 33 -15.44 -21.73 1.66
C GLY A 33 -16.00 -20.39 1.22
N PHE A 34 -15.59 -19.92 0.03
CA PHE A 34 -16.08 -18.67 -0.54
C PHE A 34 -16.77 -18.92 -1.87
N ASN A 35 -18.01 -18.44 -1.96
CA ASN A 35 -18.82 -18.42 -3.19
C ASN A 35 -19.01 -16.99 -3.68
N MET A 36 -19.83 -16.79 -4.72
CA MET A 36 -20.07 -15.47 -5.31
C MET A 36 -20.71 -14.42 -4.39
N ASN A 37 -21.39 -14.87 -3.34
CA ASN A 37 -21.99 -13.99 -2.34
C ASN A 37 -21.03 -13.62 -1.21
N THR A 38 -19.86 -14.25 -1.16
CA THR A 38 -18.88 -14.01 -0.12
C THR A 38 -18.19 -12.67 -0.33
N ARG A 39 -17.90 -11.96 0.77
CA ARG A 39 -17.13 -10.72 0.79
C ARG A 39 -16.04 -10.82 1.85
N LEU A 40 -14.82 -10.43 1.50
CA LEU A 40 -13.72 -10.29 2.47
C LEU A 40 -13.44 -8.82 2.69
N LYS A 41 -13.51 -8.38 3.95
CA LYS A 41 -13.18 -7.01 4.36
C LYS A 41 -12.01 -7.00 5.33
N LYS A 42 -11.08 -6.07 5.16
CA LYS A 42 -9.98 -5.84 6.10
C LYS A 42 -9.73 -4.35 6.23
N SER A 43 -9.77 -3.86 7.46
CA SER A 43 -9.42 -2.48 7.79
C SER A 43 -8.03 -2.44 8.40
N ILE A 44 -7.16 -1.61 7.83
CA ILE A 44 -5.80 -1.40 8.33
C ILE A 44 -5.71 0.03 8.82
N GLU A 45 -5.46 0.20 10.11
CA GLU A 45 -5.36 1.49 10.79
C GLU A 45 -3.91 1.86 11.05
N ASN A 46 -3.64 3.13 11.35
CA ASN A 46 -2.32 3.64 11.73
C ASN A 46 -1.23 3.37 10.68
N LEU A 47 -1.59 3.45 9.39
CA LEU A 47 -0.63 3.38 8.29
C LEU A 47 0.39 4.52 8.44
N ALA A 48 1.67 4.19 8.32
CA ALA A 48 2.74 5.18 8.27
C ALA A 48 2.50 6.17 7.12
N PRO A 49 2.97 7.44 7.22
CA PRO A 49 2.85 8.40 6.13
C PRO A 49 3.33 7.83 4.79
N HIS A 50 2.47 7.86 3.77
CA HIS A 50 2.74 7.30 2.45
C HIS A 50 1.93 8.04 1.37
N TYR A 51 2.27 7.82 0.10
CA TYR A 51 1.58 8.43 -1.04
C TYR A 51 1.01 7.40 -2.03
N LYS A 52 1.34 6.12 -1.87
CA LYS A 52 0.89 5.03 -2.73
C LYS A 52 0.86 3.72 -1.97
N ILE A 53 -0.11 2.88 -2.29
CA ILE A 53 -0.22 1.50 -1.82
C ILE A 53 0.02 0.55 -2.99
N LYS A 54 0.68 -0.56 -2.71
CA LYS A 54 0.76 -1.75 -3.56
C LYS A 54 0.05 -2.92 -2.86
N ILE A 55 -0.82 -3.62 -3.59
CA ILE A 55 -1.47 -4.83 -3.11
C ILE A 55 -1.04 -6.01 -3.99
N GLN A 56 -0.66 -7.10 -3.34
CA GLN A 56 -0.34 -8.37 -3.98
C GLN A 56 -1.20 -9.48 -3.39
N ILE A 57 -1.78 -10.31 -4.25
CA ILE A 57 -2.68 -11.40 -3.85
C ILE A 57 -2.49 -12.55 -4.83
N VAL A 58 -2.38 -13.77 -4.32
CA VAL A 58 -2.56 -14.97 -5.14
C VAL A 58 -4.04 -15.33 -5.08
N PHE A 59 -4.73 -15.15 -6.20
CA PHE A 59 -6.16 -15.40 -6.32
C PHE A 59 -6.42 -16.76 -6.96
N TRP A 60 -7.38 -17.48 -6.40
CA TRP A 60 -7.83 -18.77 -6.89
C TRP A 60 -9.23 -18.64 -7.45
N ARG A 61 -9.34 -18.85 -8.76
CA ARG A 61 -10.60 -19.04 -9.47
C ARG A 61 -10.87 -20.53 -9.55
N ILE A 62 -11.99 -20.99 -9.00
CA ILE A 62 -12.30 -22.42 -8.90
C ILE A 62 -13.62 -22.71 -9.62
N ASP A 63 -13.63 -23.80 -10.39
CA ASP A 63 -14.75 -24.31 -11.16
C ASP A 63 -15.17 -23.39 -12.35
N SER A 64 -16.46 -23.17 -12.56
CA SER A 64 -17.01 -22.87 -13.89
C SER A 64 -17.37 -21.40 -14.12
N TRP A 65 -16.44 -20.48 -13.90
CA TRP A 65 -16.67 -19.03 -14.04
C TRP A 65 -17.01 -18.61 -15.47
N ASN A 66 -17.92 -17.67 -15.67
CA ASN A 66 -18.33 -17.19 -16.99
C ASN A 66 -18.66 -15.69 -17.05
N ASN A 67 -17.66 -14.89 -17.40
CA ASN A 67 -17.74 -13.43 -17.42
C ASN A 67 -17.95 -12.82 -16.02
N ASP A 68 -17.49 -13.51 -14.98
CA ASP A 68 -17.55 -12.99 -13.62
C ASP A 68 -16.34 -12.12 -13.32
N TYR A 69 -16.54 -11.15 -12.44
CA TYR A 69 -15.54 -10.13 -12.15
C TYR A 69 -15.03 -10.27 -10.72
N LEU A 70 -13.74 -10.52 -10.57
CA LEU A 70 -13.05 -10.21 -9.33
C LEU A 70 -12.89 -8.70 -9.21
N LYS A 71 -13.28 -8.15 -8.06
CA LYS A 71 -13.10 -6.75 -7.69
C LYS A 71 -12.31 -6.65 -6.39
N VAL A 72 -11.42 -5.68 -6.34
CA VAL A 72 -10.81 -5.20 -5.09
C VAL A 72 -11.07 -3.72 -4.96
N THR A 73 -11.73 -3.32 -3.87
CA THR A 73 -11.94 -1.91 -3.52
C THR A 73 -11.04 -1.52 -2.37
N VAL A 74 -10.64 -0.25 -2.37
CA VAL A 74 -9.97 0.41 -1.25
C VAL A 74 -10.67 1.73 -1.00
N ASP A 75 -11.08 1.95 0.24
CA ASP A 75 -11.89 3.08 0.69
C ASP A 75 -13.17 3.25 -0.17
N GLY A 76 -13.82 2.13 -0.46
CA GLY A 76 -15.04 2.08 -1.28
C GLY A 76 -14.85 2.30 -2.78
N SER A 77 -13.62 2.59 -3.24
CA SER A 77 -13.32 2.80 -4.67
C SER A 77 -12.70 1.56 -5.29
N ILE A 78 -13.15 1.13 -6.48
CA ILE A 78 -12.55 0.00 -7.21
C ILE A 78 -11.12 0.36 -7.63
N LYS A 79 -10.15 -0.41 -7.15
CA LYS A 79 -8.72 -0.26 -7.52
C LYS A 79 -8.24 -1.37 -8.44
N PHE A 80 -8.90 -2.53 -8.40
CA PHE A 80 -8.62 -3.64 -9.30
C PHE A 80 -9.92 -4.29 -9.77
N SER A 81 -9.92 -4.70 -11.04
CA SER A 81 -10.99 -5.47 -11.65
C SER A 81 -10.39 -6.40 -12.71
N LYS A 82 -10.72 -7.68 -12.65
CA LYS A 82 -10.40 -8.64 -13.71
C LYS A 82 -11.61 -9.54 -13.97
N THR A 83 -11.87 -9.78 -15.24
CA THR A 83 -12.89 -10.71 -15.70
C THR A 83 -12.27 -12.08 -15.92
N TYR A 84 -12.98 -13.13 -15.53
CA TYR A 84 -12.60 -14.50 -15.80
C TYR A 84 -13.66 -15.21 -16.64
N SER A 85 -13.25 -16.30 -17.29
CA SER A 85 -14.09 -17.10 -18.17
C SER A 85 -13.88 -18.59 -17.90
N PHE A 86 -14.66 -19.44 -18.57
CA PHE A 86 -14.61 -20.89 -18.40
C PHE A 86 -13.23 -21.48 -18.75
N TYR A 87 -12.49 -20.79 -19.61
CA TYR A 87 -11.21 -21.27 -20.12
C TYR A 87 -10.07 -20.84 -19.21
N SER A 88 -9.31 -21.82 -18.74
CA SER A 88 -8.01 -21.63 -18.11
C SER A 88 -7.01 -22.63 -18.68
N SER A 89 -5.74 -22.22 -18.70
CA SER A 89 -4.61 -23.05 -19.11
C SER A 89 -4.16 -24.06 -18.04
N LEU A 90 -4.60 -23.90 -16.79
CA LEU A 90 -4.29 -24.83 -15.70
C LEU A 90 -5.33 -25.97 -15.66
N PRO A 91 -4.95 -27.18 -15.20
CA PRO A 91 -5.89 -28.27 -15.00
C PRO A 91 -6.87 -27.97 -13.85
N ASN A 92 -7.81 -28.88 -13.61
CA ASN A 92 -8.55 -28.89 -12.35
C ASN A 92 -7.57 -29.10 -11.17
N LEU A 93 -7.50 -28.13 -10.26
CA LEU A 93 -6.64 -28.14 -9.07
C LEU A 93 -7.44 -28.34 -7.78
N CYS A 94 -8.71 -27.92 -7.78
CA CYS A 94 -9.67 -27.83 -6.70
C CYS A 94 -11.07 -28.16 -7.24
N GLY A 95 -11.99 -28.58 -6.38
CA GLY A 95 -13.43 -28.58 -6.73
C GLY A 95 -13.86 -29.71 -7.64
N ALA A 96 -14.72 -29.40 -8.62
CA ALA A 96 -15.37 -30.37 -9.47
C ALA A 96 -14.47 -30.84 -10.61
N THR A 97 -14.38 -32.16 -10.83
CA THR A 97 -13.36 -32.80 -11.68
C THR A 97 -13.28 -32.39 -13.15
N ASN A 98 -14.24 -31.60 -13.67
CA ASN A 98 -14.40 -31.34 -15.09
C ASN A 98 -14.16 -29.86 -15.48
N PHE A 99 -13.85 -29.00 -14.52
CA PHE A 99 -13.57 -27.58 -14.79
C PHE A 99 -12.12 -27.27 -14.46
N ASN A 100 -11.44 -26.62 -15.40
CA ASN A 100 -10.10 -26.11 -15.15
C ASN A 100 -10.18 -24.97 -14.13
N ASP A 101 -9.18 -24.83 -13.27
CA ASP A 101 -9.07 -23.72 -12.31
C ASP A 101 -8.07 -22.68 -12.80
N GLU A 102 -7.98 -21.53 -12.15
CA GLU A 102 -6.92 -20.54 -12.43
C GLU A 102 -6.31 -20.03 -11.12
N VAL A 103 -4.98 -19.97 -11.10
CA VAL A 103 -4.21 -19.34 -10.03
C VAL A 103 -3.57 -18.08 -10.63
N ASP A 104 -4.07 -16.92 -10.20
CA ASP A 104 -3.63 -15.62 -10.71
C ASP A 104 -2.81 -14.86 -9.68
N TYR A 105 -1.70 -14.29 -10.12
CA TYR A 105 -0.78 -13.50 -9.29
C TYR A 105 -1.09 -12.02 -9.49
N ILE A 106 -2.07 -11.54 -8.72
CA ILE A 106 -2.56 -10.17 -8.81
C ILE A 106 -1.57 -9.23 -8.14
N ASN A 107 -1.20 -8.17 -8.86
CA ASN A 107 -0.30 -7.12 -8.40
C ASN A 107 -0.73 -5.78 -9.00
N PHE A 108 -1.10 -4.82 -8.16
CA PHE A 108 -1.51 -3.49 -8.61
C PHE A 108 -1.17 -2.41 -7.59
N GLU A 109 -1.08 -1.17 -8.08
CA GLU A 109 -0.70 -0.01 -7.29
C GLU A 109 -1.66 1.16 -7.54
N PHE A 110 -1.87 1.99 -6.53
CA PHE A 110 -2.71 3.17 -6.63
C PHE A 110 -2.29 4.24 -5.61
N LEU A 111 -2.52 5.51 -5.97
CA LEU A 111 -2.27 6.63 -5.06
C LEU A 111 -3.21 6.54 -3.85
N HIS A 112 -2.64 6.76 -2.67
CA HIS A 112 -3.33 6.70 -1.39
C HIS A 112 -2.52 7.42 -0.32
N ILE A 113 -3.19 8.23 0.51
CA ILE A 113 -2.56 9.10 1.52
C ILE A 113 -3.18 8.97 2.91
N ASN A 114 -4.34 8.32 3.03
CA ASN A 114 -5.04 8.21 4.31
C ASN A 114 -4.24 7.34 5.27
N ASN A 115 -4.31 7.62 6.58
CA ASN A 115 -3.68 6.79 7.61
C ASN A 115 -4.43 5.47 7.88
N LYS A 116 -5.49 5.22 7.13
CA LYS A 116 -6.34 4.04 7.18
C LYS A 116 -6.61 3.57 5.75
N ALA A 117 -6.69 2.26 5.54
CA ALA A 117 -7.20 1.69 4.30
C ALA A 117 -8.27 0.63 4.60
N ASP A 118 -9.46 0.79 4.03
CA ASP A 118 -10.55 -0.19 4.08
C ASP A 118 -10.58 -1.01 2.79
N ILE A 119 -10.17 -2.28 2.86
CA ILE A 119 -10.02 -3.16 1.70
C ILE A 119 -11.20 -4.12 1.65
N GLU A 120 -11.82 -4.27 0.48
CA GLU A 120 -12.83 -5.30 0.22
C GLU A 120 -12.50 -6.08 -1.05
N ILE A 121 -12.53 -7.41 -0.95
CA ILE A 121 -12.36 -8.33 -2.06
C ILE A 121 -13.68 -9.09 -2.27
N PHE A 122 -14.16 -9.09 -3.50
CA PHE A 122 -15.41 -9.75 -3.85
C PHE A 122 -15.52 -10.09 -5.32
N VAL A 123 -16.51 -10.93 -5.61
CA VAL A 123 -16.86 -11.31 -6.98
C VAL A 123 -18.23 -10.74 -7.33
N ILE A 124 -18.36 -10.31 -8.58
CA ILE A 124 -19.65 -10.02 -9.21
C ILE A 124 -19.93 -11.16 -10.18
N ASP A 125 -20.98 -11.90 -9.85
CA ASP A 125 -21.53 -13.01 -10.63
C ASP A 125 -22.36 -12.48 -11.81
N ASN A 126 -22.16 -13.04 -12.99
CA ASN A 126 -22.99 -12.80 -14.18
C ASN A 126 -23.57 -14.08 -14.78
N GLY A 127 -23.59 -15.18 -14.02
CA GLY A 127 -24.14 -16.47 -14.42
C GLY A 127 -24.87 -17.17 -13.27
N ASP A 128 -25.13 -18.46 -13.44
CA ASP A 128 -25.77 -19.33 -12.45
C ASP A 128 -24.92 -20.60 -12.30
N ASN A 129 -23.90 -20.64 -11.43
CA ASN A 129 -23.08 -21.85 -11.27
C ASN A 129 -22.51 -22.04 -9.84
N ASP A 130 -22.08 -23.29 -9.56
CA ASP A 130 -21.32 -23.70 -8.37
C ASP A 130 -19.86 -23.20 -8.47
N GLU A 131 -19.67 -21.89 -8.31
CA GLU A 131 -18.37 -21.25 -8.46
C GLU A 131 -17.78 -20.84 -7.11
N PHE A 132 -16.52 -21.21 -6.90
CA PHE A 132 -15.80 -20.92 -5.67
C PHE A 132 -14.56 -20.08 -5.93
N TRP A 133 -14.03 -19.49 -4.87
CA TRP A 133 -12.76 -18.78 -4.93
C TRP A 133 -12.02 -18.81 -3.60
N GLY A 134 -10.76 -18.41 -3.65
CA GLY A 134 -9.97 -18.21 -2.45
C GLY A 134 -8.78 -17.32 -2.70
N ILE A 135 -8.05 -17.02 -1.64
CA ILE A 135 -6.83 -16.23 -1.70
C ILE A 135 -5.69 -16.88 -0.91
N GLN A 136 -4.47 -16.57 -1.33
CA GLN A 136 -3.23 -16.85 -0.63
C GLN A 136 -2.34 -15.60 -0.67
N ASN A 137 -1.38 -15.52 0.25
CA ASN A 137 -0.29 -14.54 0.24
C ASN A 137 -0.77 -13.10 0.00
N PHE A 138 -1.82 -12.67 0.72
CA PHE A 138 -2.24 -11.27 0.69
C PHE A 138 -1.18 -10.40 1.36
N GLU A 139 -0.61 -9.48 0.59
CA GLU A 139 0.40 -8.54 1.04
C GLU A 139 0.01 -7.10 0.66
N ILE A 140 0.29 -6.18 1.58
CA ILE A 140 0.17 -4.75 1.36
C ILE A 140 1.52 -4.09 1.62
N SER A 141 1.95 -3.26 0.69
CA SER A 141 3.19 -2.48 0.77
C SER A 141 2.88 -0.98 0.63
N LEU A 142 3.54 -0.17 1.44
CA LEU A 142 3.41 1.29 1.41
C LEU A 142 4.64 1.92 0.74
N TYR A 143 4.39 2.83 -0.21
CA TYR A 143 5.41 3.77 -0.66
C TYR A 143 5.41 4.96 0.30
N GLN A 144 6.21 4.84 1.35
CA GLN A 144 6.25 5.80 2.45
C GLN A 144 6.78 7.17 2.01
N CYS A 145 6.38 8.19 2.75
CA CYS A 145 6.97 9.52 2.62
C CYS A 145 8.47 9.48 2.95
N SER A 146 9.21 10.49 2.48
CA SER A 146 10.63 10.65 2.82
C SER A 146 10.84 10.81 4.33
N ASN A 147 12.07 10.60 4.77
CA ASN A 147 12.44 10.78 6.17
C ASN A 147 12.02 12.15 6.70
N ASN A 148 11.56 12.17 7.95
CA ASN A 148 11.07 13.36 8.65
C ASN A 148 9.82 14.01 8.02
N CYS A 149 9.25 13.43 6.97
CA CYS A 149 7.98 13.85 6.40
C CYS A 149 6.81 13.18 7.12
N ILE A 150 5.81 13.95 7.54
CA ILE A 150 4.59 13.45 8.17
C ILE A 150 3.38 13.42 7.23
N SER A 151 3.45 14.10 6.09
CA SER A 151 2.44 14.06 5.03
C SER A 151 3.07 14.35 3.67
N CYS A 152 2.75 13.56 2.65
CA CYS A 152 3.29 13.71 1.30
C CYS A 152 2.28 13.36 0.21
N ASN A 153 2.51 13.92 -0.98
CA ASN A 153 1.89 13.48 -2.22
C ASN A 153 2.95 13.54 -3.33
N LEU A 154 3.67 12.42 -3.53
CA LEU A 154 4.91 12.30 -4.32
C LEU A 154 6.10 13.15 -3.81
N ALA A 155 5.83 14.32 -3.25
CA ALA A 155 6.76 15.19 -2.54
C ALA A 155 6.25 15.46 -1.11
N CYS A 156 7.14 15.81 -0.19
CA CYS A 156 6.76 16.14 1.17
C CYS A 156 5.97 17.45 1.23
N LEU A 157 4.84 17.42 1.96
CA LEU A 157 3.96 18.55 2.18
C LEU A 157 4.12 19.11 3.60
N GLN A 158 4.47 18.25 4.57
CA GLN A 158 4.64 18.65 5.96
C GLN A 158 5.73 17.81 6.63
N CYS A 159 6.64 18.50 7.30
CA CYS A 159 7.73 17.89 8.05
C CYS A 159 7.43 17.77 9.55
N LYS A 160 8.17 16.90 10.24
CA LYS A 160 8.24 16.85 11.69
C LYS A 160 8.79 18.17 12.24
N ILE A 161 8.49 18.47 13.51
CA ILE A 161 9.08 19.62 14.22
C ILE A 161 10.61 19.55 14.14
N GLY A 162 11.25 20.69 13.86
CA GLY A 162 12.70 20.78 13.64
C GLY A 162 13.13 20.60 12.18
N TYR A 163 12.18 20.45 11.24
CA TYR A 163 12.45 20.36 9.80
C TYR A 163 11.54 21.31 9.01
N GLN A 164 12.00 21.75 7.85
CA GLN A 164 11.27 22.58 6.90
C GLN A 164 11.23 21.93 5.51
N VAL A 165 10.16 22.21 4.76
CA VAL A 165 10.03 21.69 3.39
C VAL A 165 10.88 22.54 2.45
N ILE A 166 11.91 21.93 1.86
CA ILE A 166 12.74 22.52 0.81
C ILE A 166 12.68 21.59 -0.40
N ASN A 167 12.24 22.08 -1.55
CA ASN A 167 12.12 21.30 -2.80
C ASN A 167 11.38 19.95 -2.63
N GLY A 168 10.38 19.90 -1.76
CA GLY A 168 9.61 18.67 -1.51
C GLY A 168 10.30 17.65 -0.61
N GLN A 169 11.38 18.02 0.09
CA GLN A 169 12.06 17.20 1.08
C GLN A 169 12.11 17.91 2.43
N CYS A 170 12.29 17.15 3.51
CA CYS A 170 12.43 17.69 4.85
C CYS A 170 13.90 17.88 5.18
N GLU A 171 14.31 19.14 5.23
CA GLU A 171 15.65 19.54 5.64
C GLU A 171 15.59 20.13 7.05
N GLU A 172 16.67 20.02 7.81
CA GLU A 172 16.70 20.56 9.18
C GLU A 172 16.38 22.06 9.19
N TYR A 173 15.52 22.44 10.13
CA TYR A 173 15.19 23.83 10.40
C TYR A 173 16.37 24.49 11.09
N CYS A 174 17.23 25.12 10.28
CA CYS A 174 18.13 26.15 10.76
C CYS A 174 17.26 27.37 11.03
N GLY A 175 16.74 27.54 12.25
CA GLY A 175 15.98 28.75 12.59
C GLY A 175 16.82 30.01 12.40
N ASP A 176 16.24 31.19 12.71
CA ASP A 176 16.99 32.45 12.85
C ASP A 176 18.03 32.43 14.01
N SER A 177 18.43 31.25 14.49
CA SER A 177 19.54 31.07 15.40
C SER A 177 20.81 31.44 14.66
N TYR A 178 21.18 32.72 14.86
CA TYR A 178 22.52 33.29 14.82
C TYR A 178 23.58 32.21 14.73
N ALA A 179 24.44 32.32 13.72
CA ALA A 179 25.69 31.58 13.71
C ALA A 179 26.27 31.60 15.14
N ASP A 180 26.53 30.43 15.71
CA ASP A 180 27.49 30.33 16.80
C ASP A 180 28.83 30.74 16.17
N VAL A 181 29.06 32.05 16.12
CA VAL A 181 30.32 32.62 15.70
C VAL A 181 31.17 32.60 16.96
N GLU A 182 32.02 31.58 17.06
CA GLU A 182 33.09 31.63 18.04
C GLU A 182 34.10 32.66 17.53
N VAL A 183 34.09 33.86 18.15
CA VAL A 183 34.97 34.98 17.76
C VAL A 183 36.08 35.13 18.77
N ARG A 184 37.32 35.22 18.28
CA ARG A 184 38.47 35.67 19.08
C ARG A 184 38.87 37.07 18.65
N ILE A 185 39.13 37.94 19.62
CA ILE A 185 39.72 39.25 19.37
C ILE A 185 41.21 39.16 19.68
N GLU A 186 42.05 39.37 18.67
CA GLU A 186 43.49 39.54 18.82
C GLU A 186 43.91 40.80 18.06
N ASN A 187 44.70 41.67 18.71
CA ASN A 187 45.27 42.88 18.09
C ASN A 187 44.24 43.78 17.37
N ASN A 188 43.04 43.96 17.94
CA ASN A 188 41.92 44.72 17.35
C ASN A 188 41.37 44.16 16.03
N PHE A 189 41.66 42.91 15.68
CA PHE A 189 41.02 42.21 14.57
C PHE A 189 40.08 41.12 15.08
N PHE A 190 38.92 41.00 14.43
CA PHE A 190 37.98 39.91 14.67
C PHE A 190 38.42 38.68 13.87
N GLN A 191 38.64 37.55 14.54
CA GLN A 191 38.84 36.24 13.90
C GLN A 191 37.66 35.31 14.20
N ILE A 192 37.10 34.71 13.16
CA ILE A 192 36.06 33.68 13.26
C ILE A 192 36.76 32.32 13.42
N LEU A 193 36.60 31.69 14.58
CA LEU A 193 37.20 30.39 14.91
C LEU A 193 36.35 29.21 14.44
N ARG A 194 35.03 29.36 14.48
CA ARG A 194 34.09 28.34 14.02
C ARG A 194 32.84 28.99 13.43
N LEU A 195 32.40 28.43 12.31
CA LEU A 195 31.12 28.72 11.67
C LEU A 195 30.44 27.37 11.50
N GLN A 196 29.43 27.10 12.33
CA GLN A 196 28.44 26.07 12.03
C GLN A 196 27.23 26.77 11.42
N SER A 197 27.30 26.97 10.10
CA SER A 197 26.20 27.54 9.34
C SER A 197 26.03 26.78 8.03
N CYS A 198 24.78 26.48 7.69
CA CYS A 198 24.39 26.01 6.35
C CYS A 198 24.42 27.15 5.31
N TYR A 199 25.31 28.13 5.46
CA TYR A 199 25.36 29.36 4.65
C TYR A 199 26.27 29.18 3.43
N ASN A 200 25.75 28.60 2.34
CA ASN A 200 26.43 28.61 1.04
C ASN A 200 25.70 29.38 -0.07
N GLN A 201 24.60 30.07 0.21
CA GLN A 201 23.90 30.87 -0.82
C GLN A 201 23.87 32.38 -0.57
N ILE A 202 23.96 32.87 0.68
CA ILE A 202 23.88 34.32 0.96
C ILE A 202 25.24 35.03 0.84
N ILE A 203 26.37 34.33 1.08
CA ILE A 203 27.72 34.91 0.91
C ILE A 203 27.98 35.28 -0.57
N LEU A 204 27.45 34.51 -1.52
CA LEU A 204 27.58 34.81 -2.96
C LEU A 204 26.76 36.02 -3.42
N GLN A 205 25.77 36.47 -2.64
CA GLN A 205 25.01 37.68 -2.90
C GLN A 205 25.71 38.89 -2.28
N PHE A 206 26.16 38.77 -1.03
CA PHE A 206 26.89 39.85 -0.34
C PHE A 206 28.25 40.17 -0.99
N MET A 207 28.96 39.15 -1.52
CA MET A 207 30.22 39.34 -2.25
C MET A 207 30.04 39.90 -3.67
N ARG A 208 28.82 39.83 -4.24
CA ARG A 208 28.49 40.44 -5.55
C ARG A 208 27.99 41.87 -5.43
N GLU A 209 27.47 42.25 -4.27
CA GLU A 209 27.01 43.62 -3.98
C GLU A 209 28.13 44.52 -3.43
N GLN A 210 29.29 43.94 -3.08
CA GLN A 210 30.49 44.64 -2.57
C GLN A 210 31.67 44.63 -3.57
N SER A 211 31.45 44.17 -4.80
CA SER A 211 32.41 44.19 -5.93
C SER A 211 31.92 45.10 -7.04
#